data_AF-A0A8I2K600-F1
#
_entry.id   AF-A0A8I2K600-F1
#
_cell.length_a   1.000
_cell.length_b   1.000
_cell.length_c   1.000
_cell.angle_alpha   90.00
_cell.angle_beta   90.00
_cell.angle_gamma   90.00
#
_symmetry.space_group_name_H-M   'P 1'
#
loop_
_entity.id
_entity.type
_entity.pdbx_description
1 polymer ?
#
loop_
_entity_poly.entity_id
_entity_poly.type
_entity_poly.pdbx_seq_one_letter_code
_entity_poly.pdbx_strand_id
1 'polypeptide(L)'
;MKSLEGVRYMPPGELGKLVGLDRIPEVKTLREKVGILKDSDNVSCWQNDLSRYWMESSPDLSGYLYVDGHVRIYFGKRKQTKLPRRYVSRERLCLRGMTDYWVNDALGQPFFVVTTALTSGLLSMLRRDIIPRLLKDVPNQPSCEALARDSYLYRFVIIFDREGYSPSFFEEMFVTHRIACITYKKYPGDDWPAEEFEEKEVVFKNGEKVMMKLAERRLNISETFWLREIRRLSKNGHQTSILSSNYKSERIEIAAAMFQRWTQENFFKYMLQHYGIDRLIEYETQPISETALVVNPQYRAIDSQIRKRNSKLTRLHAEFGSKTLINIDQDKDVLRYEKQMAELQEQIAFEQKAINELKQQRKSLPKHISISQLSEDDKFSQLAIEKKHFIDTIKMIAYRAETALANIIRPYMARKDEARSLVRQIFNTEINLVPDQKNKQLTVELHNLASEYSDNLAKIICNALNETEVTFPGTDMKLFYKMVSEKNPRSQEV
;
A
#
# COMPACT_ATOMS: atom_id res chain seq x y z
N MET A 1 -8.76 -19.44 -2.94
CA MET A 1 -10.11 -18.86 -2.79
C MET A 1 -10.03 -17.34 -2.66
N LYS A 2 -10.84 -16.55 -3.40
CA LYS A 2 -10.78 -15.06 -3.38
C LYS A 2 -11.93 -14.37 -2.62
N SER A 3 -13.05 -15.06 -2.40
CA SER A 3 -14.18 -14.58 -1.60
C SER A 3 -14.86 -15.76 -0.91
N LEU A 4 -15.67 -15.48 0.12
CA LEU A 4 -16.43 -16.52 0.83
C LEU A 4 -17.42 -17.23 -0.11
N GLU A 5 -18.02 -16.51 -1.07
CA GLU A 5 -18.91 -17.08 -2.09
C GLU A 5 -18.20 -18.09 -2.99
N GLY A 6 -16.89 -17.93 -3.18
CA GLY A 6 -16.09 -18.83 -3.99
C GLY A 6 -16.10 -20.28 -3.50
N VAL A 7 -16.38 -20.50 -2.20
CA VAL A 7 -16.53 -21.85 -1.61
C VAL A 7 -17.56 -22.70 -2.35
N ARG A 8 -18.62 -22.09 -2.91
CA ARG A 8 -19.71 -22.81 -3.60
C ARG A 8 -19.24 -23.62 -4.80
N TYR A 9 -18.11 -23.25 -5.38
CA TYR A 9 -17.59 -23.81 -6.62
C TYR A 9 -16.35 -24.66 -6.40
N MET A 10 -16.02 -24.99 -5.14
CA MET A 10 -14.86 -25.81 -4.79
C MET A 10 -15.29 -27.21 -4.36
N PRO A 11 -14.47 -28.25 -4.62
CA PRO A 11 -14.73 -29.61 -4.14
C PRO A 11 -14.75 -29.63 -2.62
N PRO A 12 -15.93 -29.75 -1.98
CA PRO A 12 -16.05 -29.44 -0.57
C PRO A 12 -15.50 -30.57 0.31
N GLY A 13 -15.53 -31.82 -0.17
CA GLY A 13 -14.92 -32.97 0.50
C GLY A 13 -13.40 -32.89 0.51
N GLU A 14 -12.78 -32.57 -0.64
CA GLU A 14 -11.32 -32.45 -0.73
C GLU A 14 -10.78 -31.34 0.18
N LEU A 15 -11.43 -30.18 0.20
CA LEU A 15 -11.05 -29.11 1.12
C LEU A 15 -11.33 -29.47 2.59
N GLY A 16 -12.31 -30.33 2.85
CA GLY A 16 -12.60 -30.82 4.20
C GLY A 16 -11.41 -31.55 4.77
N LYS A 17 -10.82 -32.48 4.00
CA LYS A 17 -9.66 -33.28 4.40
C LYS A 17 -8.49 -32.40 4.87
N LEU A 18 -8.28 -31.25 4.23
CA LEU A 18 -7.20 -30.30 4.59
C LEU A 18 -7.38 -29.65 5.97
N VAL A 19 -8.60 -29.60 6.49
CA VAL A 19 -8.91 -29.00 7.80
C VAL A 19 -9.41 -30.04 8.80
N GLY A 20 -9.22 -31.33 8.50
CA GLY A 20 -9.65 -32.43 9.38
C GLY A 20 -11.17 -32.61 9.47
N LEU A 21 -11.91 -32.24 8.41
CA LEU A 21 -13.36 -32.40 8.32
C LEU A 21 -13.73 -33.29 7.12
N ASP A 22 -14.89 -33.94 7.16
CA ASP A 22 -15.38 -34.69 5.98
C ASP A 22 -15.69 -33.76 4.79
N ARG A 23 -16.04 -32.50 5.09
CA ARG A 23 -16.38 -31.46 4.14
C ARG A 23 -16.21 -30.07 4.77
N ILE A 24 -15.86 -29.06 3.96
CA ILE A 24 -15.91 -27.66 4.40
C ILE A 24 -17.35 -27.12 4.55
N PRO A 25 -17.58 -26.15 5.46
CA PRO A 25 -18.89 -25.53 5.62
C PRO A 25 -19.36 -24.81 4.36
N GLU A 26 -20.67 -24.82 4.12
CA GLU A 26 -21.29 -23.95 3.13
C GLU A 26 -21.10 -22.47 3.49
N VAL A 27 -21.28 -21.58 2.51
CA VAL A 27 -21.08 -20.12 2.67
C VAL A 27 -21.84 -19.55 3.85
N LYS A 28 -23.06 -20.02 4.11
CA LYS A 28 -23.88 -19.57 5.25
C LYS A 28 -23.17 -19.88 6.57
N THR A 29 -22.82 -21.14 6.79
CA THR A 29 -22.13 -21.60 7.99
C THR A 29 -20.74 -20.96 8.13
N LEU A 30 -20.00 -20.80 7.03
CA LEU A 30 -18.72 -20.10 7.06
C LEU A 30 -18.87 -18.64 7.52
N ARG A 31 -19.91 -17.93 7.04
CA ARG A 31 -20.22 -16.56 7.49
C ARG A 31 -20.59 -16.51 8.97
N GLU A 32 -21.36 -17.48 9.46
CA GLU A 32 -21.70 -17.59 10.88
C GLU A 32 -20.45 -17.83 11.73
N LYS A 33 -19.57 -18.74 11.33
CA LYS A 33 -18.29 -19.00 12.01
C LYS A 33 -17.37 -17.80 12.02
N VAL A 34 -17.21 -17.11 10.89
CA VAL A 34 -16.48 -15.83 10.83
C VAL A 34 -17.17 -14.78 11.73
N GLY A 35 -18.50 -14.82 11.85
CA GLY A 35 -19.26 -13.97 12.76
C GLY A 35 -18.99 -14.24 14.24
N ILE A 36 -18.72 -15.50 14.62
CA ILE A 36 -18.32 -15.88 15.97
C ILE A 36 -16.87 -15.45 16.24
N LEU A 37 -15.99 -15.62 15.25
CA LEU A 37 -14.56 -15.27 15.35
C LEU A 37 -14.28 -13.78 15.22
N LYS A 38 -15.29 -12.95 14.94
CA LYS A 38 -15.13 -11.50 14.71
C LYS A 38 -14.91 -10.70 15.99
N ASP A 39 -15.00 -11.32 17.17
CA ASP A 39 -14.89 -10.62 18.44
C ASP A 39 -13.67 -9.69 18.42
N SER A 40 -13.93 -8.38 18.54
CA SER A 40 -13.02 -7.32 18.10
C SER A 40 -11.71 -7.33 18.89
N ASP A 41 -11.81 -7.66 20.18
CA ASP A 41 -10.65 -7.71 21.08
C ASP A 41 -9.76 -8.89 20.69
N ASN A 42 -10.35 -10.04 20.39
CA ASN A 42 -9.61 -11.23 19.97
C ASN A 42 -8.93 -11.03 18.61
N VAL A 43 -9.62 -10.45 17.62
CA VAL A 43 -9.05 -10.21 16.28
C VAL A 43 -7.90 -9.21 16.36
N SER A 44 -8.09 -8.12 17.11
CA SER A 44 -7.07 -7.07 17.27
C SER A 44 -5.85 -7.60 18.02
N CYS A 45 -6.04 -8.33 19.12
CA CYS A 45 -4.95 -8.97 19.86
C CYS A 45 -4.18 -9.95 18.97
N TRP A 46 -4.88 -10.83 18.23
CA TRP A 46 -4.25 -11.77 17.32
C TRP A 46 -3.42 -11.09 16.21
N GLN A 47 -3.96 -10.02 15.62
CA GLN A 47 -3.22 -9.21 14.64
C GLN A 47 -2.00 -8.54 15.23
N ASN A 48 -2.09 -8.05 16.47
CA ASN A 48 -0.97 -7.41 17.16
C ASN A 48 0.14 -8.43 17.45
N ASP A 49 -0.22 -9.61 17.96
CA ASP A 49 0.74 -10.66 18.28
C ASP A 49 1.42 -11.21 17.02
N LEU A 50 0.67 -11.43 15.93
CA LEU A 50 1.26 -11.83 14.64
C LEU A 50 2.20 -10.77 14.07
N SER A 51 1.78 -9.51 14.11
CA SER A 51 2.62 -8.40 13.65
C SER A 51 3.93 -8.34 14.44
N ARG A 52 3.86 -8.43 15.77
CA ARG A 52 5.04 -8.43 16.65
C ARG A 52 5.94 -9.62 16.35
N TYR A 53 5.37 -10.82 16.26
CA TYR A 53 6.08 -12.05 15.92
C TYR A 53 6.82 -11.93 14.57
N TRP A 54 6.16 -11.40 13.53
CA TRP A 54 6.81 -11.18 12.23
C TRP A 54 7.92 -10.14 12.29
N MET A 55 7.74 -9.08 13.09
CA MET A 55 8.77 -8.06 13.24
C MET A 55 10.00 -8.61 13.98
N GLU A 56 9.78 -9.39 15.05
CA GLU A 56 10.82 -10.05 15.86
C GLU A 56 11.55 -11.15 15.09
N SER A 57 10.84 -11.88 14.23
CA SER A 57 11.43 -12.93 13.38
C SER A 57 12.36 -12.39 12.30
N SER A 58 12.31 -11.09 11.99
CA SER A 58 13.17 -10.47 10.96
C SER A 58 13.51 -9.02 11.33
N PRO A 59 14.31 -8.78 12.39
CA PRO A 59 14.58 -7.43 12.89
C PRO A 59 15.19 -6.49 11.84
N ASP A 60 16.04 -7.03 10.96
CA ASP A 60 16.70 -6.28 9.88
C ASP A 60 15.71 -5.69 8.86
N LEU A 61 14.56 -6.35 8.68
CA LEU A 61 13.49 -5.89 7.78
C LEU A 61 12.50 -4.96 8.49
N SER A 62 12.36 -5.10 9.82
CA SER A 62 11.46 -4.32 10.66
C SER A 62 11.95 -2.88 10.92
N GLY A 63 13.23 -2.60 10.68
CA GLY A 63 13.80 -1.26 10.80
C GLY A 63 13.42 -0.28 9.67
N TYR A 64 12.90 -0.79 8.55
CA TYR A 64 12.50 0.00 7.37
C TYR A 64 11.05 -0.31 6.98
N LEU A 65 10.14 0.61 7.31
CA LEU A 65 8.70 0.39 7.26
C LEU A 65 8.06 1.24 6.16
N TYR A 66 7.42 0.58 5.20
CA TYR A 66 6.75 1.20 4.06
C TYR A 66 5.28 1.40 4.37
N VAL A 67 4.81 2.64 4.31
CA VAL A 67 3.43 2.98 4.67
C VAL A 67 2.74 3.68 3.50
N ASP A 68 1.64 3.08 3.05
CA ASP A 68 0.82 3.66 1.99
C ASP A 68 -0.67 3.32 2.17
N GLY A 69 -1.53 4.19 1.65
CA GLY A 69 -2.98 4.08 1.73
C GLY A 69 -3.56 3.45 0.47
N HIS A 70 -4.26 2.33 0.62
CA HIS A 70 -4.99 1.66 -0.45
C HIS A 70 -6.50 1.95 -0.36
N VAL A 71 -7.09 2.51 -1.41
CA VAL A 71 -8.53 2.82 -1.43
C VAL A 71 -9.33 1.60 -1.86
N ARG A 72 -10.10 1.04 -0.93
CA ARG A 72 -11.06 -0.05 -1.17
C ARG A 72 -12.40 0.53 -1.59
N ILE A 73 -12.74 0.37 -2.86
CA ILE A 73 -13.99 0.87 -3.44
C ILE A 73 -15.18 0.09 -2.87
N TYR A 74 -16.23 0.83 -2.50
CA TYR A 74 -17.51 0.27 -2.12
C TYR A 74 -18.56 0.54 -3.21
N PHE A 75 -19.08 -0.54 -3.80
CA PHE A 75 -20.09 -0.48 -4.86
C PHE A 75 -21.54 -0.63 -4.35
N GLY A 76 -21.74 -0.82 -3.04
CA GLY A 76 -23.07 -0.99 -2.48
C GLY A 76 -23.92 0.29 -2.59
N LYS A 77 -25.22 0.10 -2.80
CA LYS A 77 -26.18 1.21 -3.06
C LYS A 77 -26.98 1.65 -1.83
N ARG A 78 -26.76 1.05 -0.64
CA ARG A 78 -27.55 1.38 0.56
C ARG A 78 -27.34 2.84 0.98
N LYS A 79 -28.42 3.54 1.36
CA LYS A 79 -28.40 4.96 1.76
C LYS A 79 -27.52 5.21 3.00
N GLN A 80 -27.54 4.28 3.96
CA GLN A 80 -26.75 4.34 5.20
C GLN A 80 -25.24 4.18 4.98
N THR A 81 -24.80 3.70 3.81
CA THR A 81 -23.40 3.51 3.42
C THR A 81 -22.98 4.50 2.32
N LYS A 82 -23.43 5.76 2.38
CA LYS A 82 -22.93 6.85 1.52
C LYS A 82 -21.50 7.25 1.93
N LEU A 83 -20.56 6.32 1.85
CA LEU A 83 -19.17 6.56 2.20
C LEU A 83 -18.60 7.76 1.44
N PRO A 84 -17.65 8.50 2.03
CA PRO A 84 -16.98 9.60 1.37
C PRO A 84 -16.37 9.18 0.03
N ARG A 85 -16.45 10.08 -0.97
CA ARG A 85 -15.73 9.90 -2.24
C ARG A 85 -14.24 10.15 -2.03
N ARG A 86 -13.42 9.27 -2.60
CA ARG A 86 -11.96 9.30 -2.59
C ARG A 86 -11.45 9.14 -4.02
N TYR A 87 -10.37 9.83 -4.36
CA TYR A 87 -9.71 9.62 -5.64
C TYR A 87 -9.05 8.26 -5.64
N VAL A 88 -9.37 7.45 -6.64
CA VAL A 88 -8.81 6.12 -6.85
C VAL A 88 -7.85 6.22 -8.01
N SER A 89 -6.55 6.22 -7.74
CA SER A 89 -5.51 6.45 -8.75
C SER A 89 -5.58 5.49 -9.93
N ARG A 90 -5.91 4.21 -9.68
CA ARG A 90 -6.06 3.17 -10.72
C ARG A 90 -7.23 3.43 -11.68
N GLU A 91 -8.35 3.94 -11.18
CA GLU A 91 -9.54 4.24 -11.98
C GLU A 91 -9.50 5.68 -12.53
N ARG A 92 -8.62 6.52 -11.97
CA ARG A 92 -8.60 7.98 -12.17
C ARG A 92 -9.96 8.65 -11.85
N LEU A 93 -10.73 8.07 -10.94
CA LEU A 93 -12.08 8.49 -10.58
C LEU A 93 -12.25 8.74 -9.08
N CYS A 94 -13.16 9.64 -8.72
CA CYS A 94 -13.58 9.85 -7.34
C CYS A 94 -14.75 8.93 -6.98
N LEU A 95 -14.44 7.80 -6.32
CA LEU A 95 -15.38 6.74 -5.97
C LEU A 95 -15.57 6.63 -4.46
N ARG A 96 -16.70 6.05 -4.03
CA ARG A 96 -16.97 5.82 -2.61
C ARG A 96 -16.14 4.65 -2.10
N GLY A 97 -15.57 4.76 -0.92
CA GLY A 97 -14.75 3.70 -0.36
C GLY A 97 -14.18 4.00 1.01
N MET A 98 -13.45 3.02 1.54
CA MET A 98 -12.63 3.14 2.74
C MET A 98 -11.15 3.15 2.33
N THR A 99 -10.27 3.61 3.21
CA THR A 99 -8.82 3.53 3.00
C THR A 99 -8.23 2.56 3.99
N ASP A 100 -7.44 1.62 3.49
CA ASP A 100 -6.64 0.68 4.25
C ASP A 100 -5.18 1.16 4.21
N TYR A 101 -4.62 1.55 5.34
CA TYR A 101 -3.21 1.93 5.44
C TYR A 101 -2.39 0.70 5.80
N TRP A 102 -1.55 0.26 4.89
CA TRP A 102 -0.74 -0.95 5.05
C TRP A 102 0.67 -0.58 5.47
N VAL A 103 1.21 -1.35 6.40
CA VAL A 103 2.62 -1.29 6.80
C VAL A 103 3.31 -2.55 6.29
N ASN A 104 4.31 -2.37 5.43
CA ASN A 104 5.07 -3.46 4.83
C ASN A 104 6.57 -3.33 5.15
N ASP A 105 7.29 -4.44 5.07
CA ASP A 105 8.75 -4.43 5.05
C ASP A 105 9.32 -4.07 3.67
N ALA A 106 10.66 -4.03 3.57
CA ALA A 106 11.39 -3.77 2.32
C ALA A 106 11.22 -4.82 1.21
N LEU A 107 10.65 -5.98 1.53
CA LEU A 107 10.31 -7.04 0.57
C LEU A 107 8.82 -7.06 0.22
N GLY A 108 8.05 -6.08 0.71
CA GLY A 108 6.61 -5.96 0.49
C GLY A 108 5.78 -6.95 1.28
N GLN A 109 6.33 -7.60 2.31
CA GLN A 109 5.56 -8.43 3.21
C GLN A 109 4.79 -7.55 4.21
N PRO A 110 3.47 -7.75 4.36
CA PRO A 110 2.68 -6.91 5.26
C PRO A 110 2.92 -7.30 6.71
N PHE A 111 2.97 -6.31 7.60
CA PHE A 111 2.97 -6.49 9.05
C PHE A 111 1.56 -6.30 9.64
N PHE A 112 0.88 -5.22 9.27
CA PHE A 112 -0.50 -4.95 9.68
C PHE A 112 -1.19 -3.93 8.75
N VAL A 113 -2.49 -3.74 8.97
CA VAL A 113 -3.34 -2.79 8.25
C VAL A 113 -4.19 -1.98 9.22
N VAL A 114 -4.36 -0.68 8.95
CA VAL A 114 -5.30 0.19 9.66
C VAL A 114 -6.38 0.65 8.69
N THR A 115 -7.61 0.24 8.91
CA THR A 115 -8.76 0.58 8.05
C THR A 115 -9.53 1.77 8.62
N THR A 116 -9.87 2.75 7.78
CA THR A 116 -10.76 3.83 8.20
C THR A 116 -11.63 4.35 7.05
N ALA A 117 -12.87 4.73 7.37
CA ALA A 117 -13.73 5.50 6.48
C ALA A 117 -13.39 7.01 6.50
N LEU A 118 -12.76 7.47 7.58
CA LEU A 118 -12.45 8.85 7.87
C LEU A 118 -10.96 9.11 7.73
N THR A 119 -10.53 9.54 6.54
CA THR A 119 -9.16 10.01 6.36
C THR A 119 -9.09 11.53 6.30
N SER A 120 -8.28 12.07 7.21
CA SER A 120 -7.70 13.43 7.21
C SER A 120 -6.37 13.49 6.44
N GLY A 121 -5.90 12.35 5.91
CA GLY A 121 -4.67 12.21 5.11
C GLY A 121 -3.64 11.27 5.76
N LEU A 122 -2.65 10.82 4.99
CA LEU A 122 -1.60 9.88 5.43
C LEU A 122 -0.89 10.35 6.71
N LEU A 123 -0.49 11.61 6.76
CA LEU A 123 0.23 12.17 7.92
C LEU A 123 -0.56 12.17 9.22
N SER A 124 -1.89 12.30 9.15
CA SER A 124 -2.74 12.24 10.34
C SER A 124 -2.91 10.80 10.82
N MET A 125 -3.00 9.85 9.89
CA MET A 125 -3.06 8.42 10.19
C MET A 125 -1.76 7.91 10.81
N LEU A 126 -0.63 8.37 10.27
CA LEU A 126 0.68 8.12 10.83
C LEU A 126 0.74 8.54 12.31
N ARG A 127 0.40 9.80 12.60
CA ARG A 127 0.45 10.34 13.98
C ARG A 127 -0.47 9.61 14.96
N ARG A 128 -1.72 9.37 14.56
CA ARG A 128 -2.75 8.88 15.49
C ARG A 128 -2.68 7.37 15.71
N ASP A 129 -2.52 6.60 14.63
CA ASP A 129 -2.82 5.16 14.66
C ASP A 129 -1.57 4.29 14.42
N ILE A 130 -0.66 4.72 13.53
CA ILE A 130 0.46 3.87 13.08
C ILE A 130 1.70 4.06 13.96
N ILE A 131 2.18 5.28 14.15
CA ILE A 131 3.41 5.56 14.91
C ILE A 131 3.31 5.10 16.37
N PRO A 132 2.22 5.37 17.12
CA PRO A 132 2.11 4.91 18.50
C PRO A 132 2.19 3.39 18.64
N ARG A 133 1.74 2.65 17.63
CA ARG A 133 1.86 1.20 17.56
C ARG A 133 3.30 0.78 17.23
N LEU A 134 3.92 1.37 16.20
CA LEU A 134 5.29 1.05 15.81
C LEU A 134 6.32 1.31 16.92
N LEU A 135 6.13 2.38 17.71
CA LEU A 135 6.99 2.67 18.87
C LEU A 135 6.97 1.54 19.91
N LYS A 136 5.92 0.71 19.95
CA LYS A 136 5.80 -0.45 20.84
C LYS A 136 6.25 -1.74 20.17
N ASP A 137 5.88 -1.93 18.90
CA ASP A 137 5.97 -3.23 18.21
C ASP A 137 7.33 -3.44 17.52
N VAL A 138 8.03 -2.39 17.11
CA VAL A 138 9.33 -2.55 16.42
C VAL A 138 10.37 -3.04 17.43
N PRO A 139 11.03 -4.21 17.19
CA PRO A 139 12.01 -4.77 18.10
C PRO A 139 13.35 -4.02 18.01
N ASN A 140 14.23 -4.28 18.99
CA ASN A 140 15.63 -3.80 19.00
C ASN A 140 15.80 -2.28 18.84
N GLN A 141 14.84 -1.49 19.31
CA GLN A 141 14.97 -0.03 19.33
C GLN A 141 16.08 0.41 20.30
N PRO A 142 16.85 1.47 19.99
CA PRO A 142 17.84 2.01 20.90
C PRO A 142 17.24 2.46 22.24
N SER A 143 18.01 2.32 23.32
CA SER A 143 17.61 2.82 24.64
C SER A 143 17.54 4.34 24.68
N CYS A 144 16.84 4.88 25.68
CA CYS A 144 16.75 6.33 25.87
C CYS A 144 18.15 6.96 26.10
N GLU A 145 19.06 6.27 26.78
CA GLU A 145 20.43 6.73 27.00
C GLU A 145 21.25 6.73 25.70
N ALA A 146 21.08 5.71 24.85
CA ALA A 146 21.74 5.66 23.54
C ALA A 146 21.27 6.81 22.64
N LEU A 147 19.97 7.08 22.62
CA LEU A 147 19.41 8.23 21.92
C LEU A 147 19.90 9.56 22.55
N ALA A 148 20.03 9.68 23.86
CA ALA A 148 20.55 10.90 24.47
C ALA A 148 22.02 11.17 24.10
N ARG A 149 22.84 10.13 23.91
CA ARG A 149 24.27 10.25 23.57
C ARG A 149 24.53 10.60 22.11
N ASP A 150 23.68 10.13 21.19
CA ASP A 150 23.85 10.37 19.75
C ASP A 150 22.62 11.08 19.18
N SER A 151 22.74 12.40 18.99
CA SER A 151 21.68 13.27 18.44
C SER A 151 21.15 12.81 17.07
N TYR A 152 21.93 12.04 16.31
CA TYR A 152 21.57 11.54 14.98
C TYR A 152 21.04 10.11 14.98
N LEU A 153 21.10 9.41 16.12
CA LEU A 153 20.54 8.08 16.28
C LEU A 153 19.01 8.12 16.27
N TYR A 154 18.41 7.13 15.63
CA TYR A 154 16.96 6.95 15.47
C TYR A 154 16.53 5.52 15.81
N ARG A 155 15.23 5.34 16.06
CA ARG A 155 14.60 4.06 16.41
C ARG A 155 14.38 3.17 15.20
N PHE A 156 13.72 3.70 14.18
CA PHE A 156 13.41 3.03 12.92
C PHE A 156 13.13 4.08 11.82
N VAL A 157 12.99 3.60 10.58
CA VAL A 157 12.75 4.41 9.40
C VAL A 157 11.33 4.17 8.88
N ILE A 158 10.59 5.23 8.61
CA ILE A 158 9.29 5.19 7.91
C ILE A 158 9.46 5.76 6.50
N ILE A 159 8.97 5.04 5.50
CA ILE A 159 9.02 5.40 4.10
C ILE A 159 7.60 5.56 3.58
N PHE A 160 7.31 6.68 2.93
CA PHE A 160 5.99 6.96 2.38
C PHE A 160 6.09 7.75 1.07
N ASP A 161 5.03 7.68 0.26
CA ASP A 161 4.99 8.39 -1.01
C ASP A 161 4.96 9.91 -0.86
N ARG A 162 5.08 10.63 -1.98
CA ARG A 162 5.10 12.09 -2.10
C ARG A 162 3.91 12.79 -1.42
N GLU A 163 2.79 12.09 -1.17
CA GLU A 163 1.67 12.63 -0.39
C GLU A 163 2.02 12.90 1.07
N GLY A 164 3.00 12.20 1.63
CA GLY A 164 3.51 12.45 2.98
C GLY A 164 4.56 13.58 3.07
N TYR A 165 4.84 14.30 1.97
CA TYR A 165 5.78 15.42 2.00
C TYR A 165 5.31 16.52 2.96
N SER A 166 6.02 16.70 4.09
CA SER A 166 5.79 17.77 5.07
C SER A 166 7.04 18.00 5.92
N PRO A 167 7.77 19.12 5.72
CA PRO A 167 8.98 19.40 6.52
C PRO A 167 8.72 19.45 8.02
N SER A 168 7.59 20.02 8.46
CA SER A 168 7.21 20.05 9.88
C SER A 168 6.95 18.67 10.47
N PHE A 169 6.40 17.74 9.67
CA PHE A 169 6.24 16.36 10.11
C PHE A 169 7.60 15.66 10.29
N PHE A 170 8.57 15.91 9.41
CA PHE A 170 9.91 15.34 9.56
C PHE A 170 10.59 15.80 10.85
N GLU A 171 10.47 17.10 11.15
CA GLU A 171 11.00 17.69 12.38
C GLU A 171 10.33 17.08 13.61
N GLU A 172 8.99 17.02 13.62
CA GLU A 172 8.21 16.37 14.70
C GLU A 172 8.63 14.92 14.92
N MET A 173 8.73 14.12 13.84
CA MET A 173 9.09 12.71 13.93
C MET A 173 10.50 12.49 14.47
N PHE A 174 11.45 13.29 14.02
CA PHE A 174 12.83 13.11 14.43
C PHE A 174 13.09 13.68 15.83
N VAL A 175 12.64 14.91 16.10
CA VAL A 175 12.90 15.60 17.37
C VAL A 175 12.12 14.95 18.53
N THR A 176 10.84 14.65 18.33
CA THR A 176 9.98 14.13 19.40
C THR A 176 10.12 12.62 19.57
N HIS A 177 10.15 11.87 18.46
CA HIS A 177 10.06 10.41 18.51
C HIS A 177 11.37 9.69 18.15
N ARG A 178 12.37 10.41 17.62
CA ARG A 178 13.59 9.81 17.04
C ARG A 178 13.26 8.79 15.96
N ILE A 179 12.32 9.14 15.10
CA ILE A 179 11.93 8.35 13.93
C ILE A 179 12.48 9.03 12.69
N ALA A 180 13.23 8.27 11.88
CA ALA A 180 13.70 8.77 10.58
C ALA A 180 12.60 8.61 9.53
N CYS A 181 12.49 9.57 8.63
CA CYS A 181 11.53 9.56 7.53
C CYS A 181 12.25 9.64 6.19
N ILE A 182 11.68 8.99 5.16
CA ILE A 182 12.15 9.10 3.77
C ILE A 182 10.92 9.30 2.85
N THR A 183 10.98 10.31 1.99
CA THR A 183 9.93 10.56 0.99
C THR A 183 10.46 11.30 -0.23
N TYR A 184 9.67 11.38 -1.31
CA TYR A 184 9.99 12.22 -2.45
C TYR A 184 9.74 13.71 -2.13
N LYS A 185 10.66 14.58 -2.54
CA LYS A 185 10.44 16.03 -2.50
C LYS A 185 9.36 16.40 -3.52
N LYS A 186 8.27 17.04 -3.07
CA LYS A 186 7.13 17.37 -3.92
C LYS A 186 7.44 18.48 -4.93
N TYR A 187 8.20 19.47 -4.49
CA TYR A 187 8.61 20.62 -5.28
C TYR A 187 10.14 20.71 -5.25
N PRO A 188 10.84 19.90 -6.06
CA PRO A 188 12.26 20.13 -6.26
C PRO A 188 12.45 21.52 -6.88
N GLY A 189 13.44 22.26 -6.38
CA GLY A 189 13.91 23.49 -7.05
C GLY A 189 14.71 23.12 -8.30
N ASP A 190 15.55 24.05 -8.75
CA ASP A 190 16.34 23.87 -9.97
C ASP A 190 17.19 22.57 -9.95
N ASP A 191 17.44 22.05 -11.14
CA ASP A 191 18.29 20.89 -11.37
C ASP A 191 19.73 21.18 -10.94
N TRP A 192 20.37 20.19 -10.31
CA TRP A 192 21.77 20.29 -9.92
C TRP A 192 22.69 19.99 -11.11
N PRO A 193 23.90 20.58 -11.17
CA PRO A 193 24.91 20.24 -12.17
C PRO A 193 25.19 18.74 -12.23
N ALA A 194 25.35 18.19 -13.44
CA ALA A 194 25.53 16.76 -13.65
C ALA A 194 26.85 16.22 -13.04
N GLU A 195 27.82 17.11 -12.86
CA GLU A 195 29.15 16.84 -12.31
C GLU A 195 29.11 16.51 -10.81
N GLU A 196 28.05 16.90 -10.11
CA GLU A 196 27.85 16.57 -8.69
C GLU A 196 27.38 15.14 -8.44
N PHE A 197 26.98 14.43 -9.51
CA PHE A 197 26.44 13.09 -9.39
C PHE A 197 27.53 12.04 -9.57
N GLU A 198 27.70 11.21 -8.55
CA GLU A 198 28.59 10.08 -8.59
C GLU A 198 27.83 8.80 -8.93
N GLU A 199 28.38 7.99 -9.85
CA GLU A 199 27.84 6.68 -10.15
C GLU A 199 28.21 5.69 -9.03
N LYS A 200 27.19 5.07 -8.42
CA LYS A 200 27.33 4.10 -7.32
C LYS A 200 26.53 2.83 -7.63
N GLU A 201 27.07 1.68 -7.23
CA GLU A 201 26.31 0.43 -7.20
C GLU A 201 25.35 0.46 -6.01
N VAL A 202 24.05 0.39 -6.29
CA VAL A 202 22.99 0.30 -5.29
C VAL A 202 22.53 -1.14 -5.22
N VAL A 203 22.61 -1.74 -4.03
CA VAL A 203 22.14 -3.10 -3.76
C VAL A 203 20.79 -3.03 -3.04
N PHE A 204 19.79 -3.63 -3.66
CA PHE A 204 18.44 -3.75 -3.13
C PHE A 204 18.32 -4.91 -2.15
N LYS A 205 17.34 -4.86 -1.23
CA LYS A 205 17.10 -5.94 -0.24
C LYS A 205 16.74 -7.29 -0.85
N ASN A 206 16.29 -7.32 -2.10
CA ASN A 206 16.06 -8.56 -2.87
C ASN A 206 17.34 -9.12 -3.52
N GLY A 207 18.50 -8.48 -3.33
CA GLY A 207 19.79 -8.84 -3.91
C GLY A 207 20.04 -8.29 -5.32
N GLU A 208 19.09 -7.57 -5.90
CA GLU A 208 19.26 -6.90 -7.20
C GLU A 208 20.25 -5.73 -7.09
N LYS A 209 21.09 -5.57 -8.11
CA LYS A 209 22.12 -4.55 -8.17
C LYS A 209 21.83 -3.59 -9.32
N VAL A 210 21.83 -2.30 -9.04
CA VAL A 210 21.53 -1.25 -10.03
C VAL A 210 22.54 -0.12 -9.88
N MET A 211 23.15 0.30 -10.99
CA MET A 211 23.99 1.50 -11.02
C MET A 211 23.09 2.76 -10.99
N MET A 212 23.38 3.68 -10.07
CA MET A 212 22.66 4.95 -9.96
C MET A 212 23.64 6.11 -9.83
N LYS A 213 23.37 7.19 -10.56
CA LYS A 213 24.05 8.48 -10.38
C LYS A 213 23.38 9.25 -9.25
N LEU A 214 24.08 9.44 -8.14
CA LEU A 214 23.55 10.02 -6.91
C LEU A 214 24.36 11.23 -6.44
N ALA A 215 23.66 12.29 -6.08
CA ALA A 215 24.21 13.47 -5.42
C ALA A 215 23.48 13.71 -4.09
N GLU A 216 24.13 14.36 -3.15
CA GLU A 216 23.55 14.66 -1.84
C GLU A 216 23.89 16.10 -1.43
N ARG A 217 22.89 16.83 -0.92
CA ARG A 217 23.08 18.14 -0.29
C ARG A 217 22.29 18.23 1.02
N ARG A 218 22.71 19.14 1.89
CA ARG A 218 21.98 19.55 3.09
C ARG A 218 20.88 20.55 2.72
N LEU A 219 19.69 20.33 3.26
CA LEU A 219 18.53 21.22 3.12
C LEU A 219 18.07 21.68 4.51
N ASN A 220 18.32 22.94 4.87
CA ASN A 220 17.84 23.47 6.15
C ASN A 220 16.32 23.69 6.09
N ILE A 221 15.61 23.20 7.10
CA ILE A 221 14.15 23.34 7.24
C ILE A 221 13.81 24.42 8.27
N SER A 222 14.56 24.43 9.38
CA SER A 222 14.55 25.46 10.42
C SER A 222 15.99 25.81 10.80
N GLU A 223 16.18 26.71 11.76
CA GLU A 223 17.52 27.04 12.27
C GLU A 223 18.21 25.83 12.91
N THR A 224 17.43 24.92 13.50
CA THR A 224 17.92 23.78 14.28
C THR A 224 17.70 22.44 13.61
N PHE A 225 16.88 22.38 12.54
CA PHE A 225 16.55 21.15 11.84
C PHE A 225 16.86 21.24 10.35
N TRP A 226 17.51 20.20 9.82
CA TRP A 226 17.87 20.08 8.42
C TRP A 226 17.53 18.68 7.91
N LEU A 227 17.48 18.50 6.60
CA LEU A 227 17.25 17.21 5.96
C LEU A 227 18.34 16.95 4.94
N ARG A 228 18.58 15.68 4.66
CA ARG A 228 19.40 15.25 3.53
C ARG A 228 18.51 15.27 2.30
N GLU A 229 18.89 16.05 1.29
CA GLU A 229 18.31 15.94 -0.05
C GLU A 229 19.24 15.08 -0.90
N ILE A 230 18.76 13.92 -1.30
CA ILE A 230 19.46 13.01 -2.21
C ILE A 230 18.77 13.07 -3.56
N ARG A 231 19.52 13.29 -4.63
CA ARG A 231 19.00 13.28 -5.99
C ARG A 231 19.57 12.14 -6.79
N ARG A 232 18.70 11.49 -7.56
CA ARG A 232 19.10 10.56 -8.62
C ARG A 232 18.97 11.25 -9.97
N LEU A 233 20.04 11.24 -10.76
CA LEU A 233 20.03 11.66 -12.16
C LEU A 233 19.72 10.45 -13.06
N SER A 234 18.69 10.56 -13.89
CA SER A 234 18.35 9.57 -14.92
C SER A 234 19.06 9.85 -16.24
N LYS A 235 19.02 8.87 -17.16
CA LYS A 235 19.62 8.99 -18.50
C LYS A 235 19.00 10.11 -19.35
N ASN A 236 17.74 10.48 -19.09
CA ASN A 236 17.04 11.56 -19.80
C ASN A 236 17.21 12.94 -19.12
N GLY A 237 18.14 13.08 -18.17
CA GLY A 237 18.41 14.34 -17.47
C GLY A 237 17.47 14.65 -16.30
N HIS A 238 16.40 13.87 -16.11
CA HIS A 238 15.47 14.09 -15.01
C HIS A 238 16.10 13.80 -13.64
N GLN A 239 15.88 14.70 -12.67
CA GLN A 239 16.34 14.53 -11.30
C GLN A 239 15.20 14.14 -10.37
N THR A 240 15.29 12.96 -9.77
CA THR A 240 14.35 12.54 -8.72
C THR A 240 14.92 12.93 -7.36
N SER A 241 14.24 13.84 -6.64
CA SER A 241 14.65 14.33 -5.33
C SER A 241 13.98 13.57 -4.18
N ILE A 242 14.80 13.12 -3.24
CA ILE A 242 14.44 12.34 -2.06
C ILE A 242 14.86 13.15 -0.83
N LEU A 243 13.97 13.28 0.16
CA LEU A 243 14.28 13.86 1.45
C LEU A 243 14.40 12.78 2.50
N SER A 244 15.39 12.93 3.39
CA SER A 244 15.61 12.01 4.49
C SER A 244 16.04 12.71 5.77
N SER A 245 15.49 12.26 6.90
CA SER A 245 16.02 12.51 8.25
C SER A 245 16.82 11.32 8.81
N ASN A 246 17.19 10.37 7.96
CA ASN A 246 18.15 9.32 8.32
C ASN A 246 19.57 9.85 8.13
N TYR A 247 20.23 10.20 9.24
CA TYR A 247 21.59 10.72 9.25
C TYR A 247 22.69 9.66 9.41
N LYS A 248 22.32 8.40 9.70
CA LYS A 248 23.28 7.33 10.01
C LYS A 248 23.58 6.44 8.81
N SER A 249 22.58 6.19 7.96
CA SER A 249 22.75 5.36 6.77
C SER A 249 23.47 6.09 5.66
N GLU A 250 24.17 5.34 4.82
CA GLU A 250 24.75 5.88 3.59
C GLU A 250 23.69 6.34 2.59
N ARG A 251 24.05 7.29 1.72
CA ARG A 251 23.09 7.82 0.71
C ARG A 251 22.59 6.73 -0.25
N ILE A 252 23.42 5.72 -0.49
CA ILE A 252 23.12 4.55 -1.32
C ILE A 252 21.98 3.73 -0.70
N GLU A 253 22.00 3.53 0.63
CA GLU A 253 20.94 2.80 1.34
C GLU A 253 19.62 3.56 1.33
N ILE A 254 19.66 4.88 1.53
CA ILE A 254 18.46 5.74 1.49
C ILE A 254 17.85 5.74 0.10
N ALA A 255 18.68 5.85 -0.94
CA ALA A 255 18.24 5.73 -2.33
C ALA A 255 17.65 4.35 -2.59
N ALA A 256 18.33 3.27 -2.18
CA ALA A 256 17.84 1.89 -2.31
C ALA A 256 16.44 1.74 -1.72
N ALA A 257 16.27 2.15 -0.47
CA ALA A 257 15.01 2.02 0.24
C ALA A 257 13.89 2.83 -0.45
N MET A 258 14.17 4.06 -0.92
CA MET A 258 13.15 4.86 -1.60
C MET A 258 12.76 4.29 -2.96
N PHE A 259 13.71 3.80 -3.77
CA PHE A 259 13.40 3.22 -5.08
C PHE A 259 12.72 1.84 -4.96
N GLN A 260 12.99 1.10 -3.89
CA GLN A 260 12.29 -0.14 -3.58
C GLN A 260 10.86 0.06 -3.06
N ARG A 261 10.40 1.30 -2.83
CA ARG A 261 9.01 1.59 -2.41
C ARG A 261 7.96 0.99 -3.36
N TRP A 262 8.29 0.84 -4.64
CA TRP A 262 7.41 0.20 -5.63
C TRP A 262 7.00 -1.24 -5.26
N THR A 263 7.76 -1.90 -4.37
CA THR A 263 7.41 -3.24 -3.85
C THR A 263 6.06 -3.25 -3.14
N GLN A 264 5.64 -2.14 -2.51
CA GLN A 264 4.32 -2.02 -1.89
C GLN A 264 3.19 -1.94 -2.94
N GLU A 265 3.43 -1.28 -4.08
CA GLU A 265 2.49 -1.30 -5.19
C GLU A 265 2.38 -2.70 -5.81
N ASN A 266 3.50 -3.42 -5.92
CA ASN A 266 3.50 -4.81 -6.34
C ASN A 266 2.69 -5.69 -5.37
N PHE A 267 2.84 -5.49 -4.06
CA PHE A 267 2.01 -6.13 -3.04
C PHE A 267 0.52 -5.88 -3.28
N PHE A 268 0.10 -4.62 -3.48
CA PHE A 268 -1.31 -4.30 -3.74
C PHE A 268 -1.83 -4.97 -5.01
N LYS A 269 -1.10 -4.85 -6.13
CA LYS A 269 -1.48 -5.51 -7.40
C LYS A 269 -1.63 -7.01 -7.22
N TYR A 270 -0.68 -7.64 -6.55
CA TYR A 270 -0.69 -9.08 -6.31
C TYR A 270 -1.86 -9.52 -5.43
N MET A 271 -2.05 -8.83 -4.31
CA MET A 271 -3.12 -9.11 -3.35
C MET A 271 -4.51 -8.87 -3.95
N LEU A 272 -4.66 -7.88 -4.82
CA LEU A 272 -5.89 -7.66 -5.58
C LEU A 272 -6.17 -8.82 -6.52
N GLN A 273 -5.17 -9.21 -7.31
CA GLN A 273 -5.32 -10.22 -8.35
C GLN A 273 -5.54 -11.62 -7.78
N HIS A 274 -4.78 -12.01 -6.74
CA HIS A 274 -4.71 -13.39 -6.27
C HIS A 274 -5.46 -13.66 -4.95
N TYR A 275 -5.54 -12.68 -4.05
CA TYR A 275 -6.17 -12.83 -2.73
C TYR A 275 -7.50 -12.09 -2.58
N GLY A 276 -7.86 -11.22 -3.52
CA GLY A 276 -9.10 -10.45 -3.48
C GLY A 276 -9.20 -9.56 -2.24
N ILE A 277 -8.17 -8.78 -1.92
CA ILE A 277 -8.18 -7.88 -0.74
C ILE A 277 -9.28 -6.81 -0.77
N ASP A 278 -9.77 -6.46 -1.96
CA ASP A 278 -10.90 -5.53 -2.14
C ASP A 278 -12.27 -6.21 -2.07
N ARG A 279 -12.33 -7.54 -2.01
CA ARG A 279 -13.61 -8.26 -2.00
C ARG A 279 -14.36 -7.97 -0.72
N LEU A 280 -15.65 -7.65 -0.88
CA LEU A 280 -16.54 -7.39 0.24
C LEU A 280 -16.76 -8.67 1.03
N ILE A 281 -16.42 -8.62 2.33
CA ILE A 281 -16.61 -9.76 3.24
C ILE A 281 -18.01 -9.74 3.85
N GLU A 282 -18.50 -8.55 4.19
CA GLU A 282 -19.79 -8.36 4.85
C GLU A 282 -20.47 -7.04 4.49
N TYR A 283 -21.74 -6.94 4.88
CA TYR A 283 -22.59 -5.77 4.69
C TYR A 283 -22.96 -5.07 6.00
N GLU A 284 -22.44 -5.57 7.12
CA GLU A 284 -22.67 -4.99 8.45
C GLU A 284 -22.04 -3.60 8.51
N THR A 285 -22.72 -2.67 9.16
CA THR A 285 -22.26 -1.31 9.34
C THR A 285 -22.16 -1.00 10.82
N GLN A 286 -21.19 -0.18 11.18
CA GLN A 286 -21.02 0.32 12.53
C GLN A 286 -21.15 1.85 12.54
N PRO A 287 -21.66 2.43 13.64
CA PRO A 287 -21.72 3.87 13.79
C PRO A 287 -20.31 4.46 13.76
N ILE A 288 -20.23 5.71 13.34
CA ILE A 288 -18.99 6.48 13.41
C ILE A 288 -19.13 7.44 14.58
N SER A 289 -18.05 7.66 15.32
CA SER A 289 -18.05 8.60 16.44
C SER A 289 -18.57 9.98 16.01
N GLU A 290 -19.51 10.52 16.79
CA GLU A 290 -20.17 11.79 16.50
C GLU A 290 -19.20 12.97 16.50
N THR A 291 -18.10 12.86 17.24
CA THR A 291 -17.04 13.88 17.33
C THR A 291 -16.02 13.78 16.19
N ALA A 292 -16.11 12.73 15.36
CA ALA A 292 -15.16 12.52 14.30
C ALA A 292 -15.31 13.60 13.21
N LEU A 293 -14.19 14.15 12.75
CA LEU A 293 -14.17 15.27 11.82
C LEU A 293 -14.19 14.79 10.36
N VAL A 294 -15.07 15.39 9.57
CA VAL A 294 -15.16 15.21 8.12
C VAL A 294 -15.02 16.54 7.40
N VAL A 295 -14.61 16.50 6.13
CA VAL A 295 -14.64 17.69 5.28
C VAL A 295 -16.08 18.15 5.10
N ASN A 296 -16.35 19.41 5.43
CA ASN A 296 -17.67 20.01 5.29
C ASN A 296 -18.17 19.89 3.83
N PRO A 297 -19.34 19.25 3.58
CA PRO A 297 -19.90 19.09 2.23
C PRO A 297 -20.09 20.43 1.48
N GLN A 298 -20.51 21.48 2.18
CA GLN A 298 -20.69 22.82 1.60
C GLN A 298 -19.34 23.44 1.21
N TYR A 299 -18.34 23.34 2.10
CA TYR A 299 -16.97 23.78 1.80
C TYR A 299 -16.44 23.07 0.54
N ARG A 300 -16.63 21.75 0.45
CA ARG A 300 -16.21 20.94 -0.70
C ARG A 300 -16.92 21.35 -1.99
N ALA A 301 -18.22 21.64 -1.93
CA ALA A 301 -18.99 22.09 -3.08
C ALA A 301 -18.45 23.42 -3.63
N ILE A 302 -18.17 24.39 -2.75
CA ILE A 302 -17.57 25.68 -3.14
C ILE A 302 -16.16 25.48 -3.69
N ASP A 303 -15.33 24.65 -3.05
CA ASP A 303 -13.97 24.38 -3.54
C ASP A 303 -13.97 23.76 -4.95
N SER A 304 -14.93 22.85 -5.22
CA SER A 304 -15.13 22.27 -6.55
C SER A 304 -15.51 23.34 -7.60
N GLN A 305 -16.40 24.27 -7.24
CA GLN A 305 -16.78 25.38 -8.11
C GLN A 305 -15.60 26.31 -8.41
N ILE A 306 -14.79 26.64 -7.39
CA ILE A 306 -13.56 27.43 -7.57
C ILE A 306 -12.61 26.75 -8.56
N ARG A 307 -12.37 25.44 -8.41
CA ARG A 307 -11.49 24.69 -9.34
C ARG A 307 -12.03 24.68 -10.77
N LYS A 308 -13.34 24.51 -10.93
CA LYS A 308 -14.00 24.54 -12.25
C LYS A 308 -13.82 25.92 -12.91
N ARG A 309 -14.06 27.01 -12.17
CA ARG A 309 -13.87 28.38 -12.68
C ARG A 309 -12.40 28.71 -12.94
N ASN A 310 -11.48 28.32 -12.06
CA ASN A 310 -10.03 28.49 -12.30
C ASN A 310 -9.58 27.79 -13.59
N SER A 311 -10.10 26.57 -13.87
CA SER A 311 -9.79 25.87 -15.12
C SER A 311 -10.31 26.63 -16.35
N LYS A 312 -11.50 27.24 -16.25
CA LYS A 312 -12.05 28.10 -17.31
C LYS A 312 -11.21 29.38 -17.48
N LEU A 313 -10.87 30.05 -16.39
CA LEU A 313 -10.01 31.24 -16.39
C LEU A 313 -8.63 30.96 -17.01
N THR A 314 -8.04 29.81 -16.70
CA THR A 314 -6.76 29.38 -17.30
C THR A 314 -6.87 29.23 -18.82
N ARG A 315 -7.99 28.68 -19.32
CA ARG A 315 -8.26 28.58 -20.77
C ARG A 315 -8.46 29.95 -21.40
N LEU A 316 -9.21 30.85 -20.76
CA LEU A 316 -9.43 32.21 -21.24
C LEU A 316 -8.12 33.01 -21.32
N HIS A 317 -7.23 32.89 -20.32
CA HIS A 317 -5.91 33.51 -20.36
C HIS A 317 -5.04 32.95 -21.48
N ALA A 318 -5.06 31.63 -21.71
CA ALA A 318 -4.34 31.02 -22.82
C ALA A 318 -4.88 31.50 -24.19
N GLU A 319 -6.20 31.58 -24.34
CA GLU A 319 -6.84 32.10 -25.55
C GLU A 319 -6.46 33.57 -25.79
N PHE A 320 -6.57 34.41 -24.76
CA PHE A 320 -6.17 35.81 -24.80
C PHE A 320 -4.69 35.98 -25.18
N GLY A 321 -3.79 35.17 -24.61
CA GLY A 321 -2.35 35.21 -24.92
C GLY A 321 -1.98 34.64 -26.29
N SER A 322 -2.83 33.77 -26.87
CA SER A 322 -2.61 33.19 -28.21
C SER A 322 -3.10 34.09 -29.36
N LYS A 323 -4.02 35.02 -29.06
CA LYS A 323 -4.54 35.97 -30.04
C LYS A 323 -3.41 36.93 -30.44
N THR A 324 -3.00 36.85 -31.69
CA THR A 324 -2.01 37.75 -32.29
C THR A 324 -2.66 38.45 -33.48
N LEU A 325 -2.47 39.76 -33.60
CA LEU A 325 -2.93 40.50 -34.77
C LEU A 325 -2.02 40.17 -35.96
N ILE A 326 -2.57 39.61 -37.04
CA ILE A 326 -1.84 39.31 -38.27
C ILE A 326 -2.49 40.15 -39.39
N ASN A 327 -1.71 41.06 -39.98
CA ASN A 327 -2.08 42.11 -40.95
C ASN A 327 -2.83 43.33 -40.36
N ILE A 328 -2.11 44.45 -40.32
CA ILE A 328 -2.56 45.74 -39.75
C ILE A 328 -3.26 46.63 -40.80
N ASP A 329 -3.22 46.26 -42.09
CA ASP A 329 -3.60 47.14 -43.20
C ASP A 329 -5.12 47.32 -43.43
N GLN A 330 -6.00 46.70 -42.64
CA GLN A 330 -7.47 46.85 -42.78
C GLN A 330 -8.13 47.26 -41.46
N ASP A 331 -8.69 48.48 -41.40
CA ASP A 331 -9.40 49.02 -40.22
C ASP A 331 -10.49 48.08 -39.66
N LYS A 332 -11.15 47.31 -40.54
CA LYS A 332 -12.19 46.34 -40.13
C LYS A 332 -11.63 45.15 -39.34
N ASP A 333 -10.41 44.72 -39.63
CA ASP A 333 -9.77 43.59 -38.93
C ASP A 333 -9.22 44.02 -37.57
N VAL A 334 -8.73 45.26 -37.46
CA VAL A 334 -8.33 45.89 -36.19
C VAL A 334 -9.54 46.00 -35.25
N LEU A 335 -10.65 46.59 -35.71
CA LEU A 335 -11.88 46.72 -34.92
C LEU A 335 -12.44 45.36 -34.46
N ARG A 336 -12.38 44.34 -35.33
CA ARG A 336 -12.83 42.99 -34.98
C ARG A 336 -11.94 42.35 -33.91
N TYR A 337 -10.64 42.55 -34.00
CA TYR A 337 -9.70 42.06 -32.99
C TYR A 337 -9.88 42.77 -31.65
N GLU A 338 -9.97 44.10 -31.64
CA GLU A 338 -10.20 44.88 -30.42
C GLU A 338 -11.48 44.46 -29.71
N LYS A 339 -12.57 44.25 -30.46
CA LYS A 339 -13.83 43.76 -29.91
C LYS A 339 -13.67 42.37 -29.28
N GLN A 340 -12.98 41.44 -29.95
CA GLN A 340 -12.73 40.10 -29.40
C GLN A 340 -11.84 40.13 -28.15
N MET A 341 -10.82 41.00 -28.13
CA MET A 341 -9.95 41.16 -26.97
C MET A 341 -10.68 41.79 -25.79
N ALA A 342 -11.56 42.76 -26.04
CA ALA A 342 -12.43 43.34 -25.02
C ALA A 342 -13.41 42.31 -24.44
N GLU A 343 -14.05 41.50 -25.29
CA GLU A 343 -14.95 40.41 -24.87
C GLU A 343 -14.19 39.37 -24.00
N LEU A 344 -12.96 39.00 -24.38
CA LEU A 344 -12.12 38.09 -23.59
C LEU A 344 -11.70 38.71 -22.26
N GLN A 345 -11.35 40.00 -22.22
CA GLN A 345 -11.03 40.71 -20.97
C GLN A 345 -12.23 40.77 -20.03
N GLU A 346 -13.42 41.04 -20.55
CA GLU A 346 -14.65 41.05 -19.76
C GLU A 346 -14.95 39.68 -19.17
N GLN A 347 -14.80 38.61 -19.97
CA GLN A 347 -14.96 37.24 -19.47
C GLN A 347 -13.94 36.86 -18.40
N ILE A 348 -12.67 37.27 -18.57
CA ILE A 348 -11.61 37.08 -17.57
C ILE A 348 -11.98 37.81 -16.27
N ALA A 349 -12.38 39.09 -16.36
CA ALA A 349 -12.77 39.89 -15.20
C ALA A 349 -13.98 39.28 -14.47
N PHE A 350 -14.97 38.81 -15.23
CA PHE A 350 -16.15 38.13 -14.68
C PHE A 350 -15.78 36.85 -13.91
N GLU A 351 -14.97 35.97 -14.51
CA GLU A 351 -14.53 34.75 -13.83
C GLU A 351 -13.67 35.05 -12.60
N GLN A 352 -12.79 36.03 -12.68
CA GLN A 352 -11.96 36.49 -11.55
C GLN A 352 -12.81 36.96 -10.38
N LYS A 353 -13.83 37.78 -10.65
CA LYS A 353 -14.78 38.27 -9.64
C LYS A 353 -15.54 37.11 -8.99
N ALA A 354 -16.10 36.21 -9.79
CA ALA A 354 -16.83 35.06 -9.28
C ALA A 354 -15.94 34.10 -8.45
N ILE A 355 -14.68 33.91 -8.84
CA ILE A 355 -13.70 33.15 -8.06
C ILE A 355 -13.45 33.82 -6.70
N ASN A 356 -13.33 35.15 -6.66
CA ASN A 356 -13.09 35.90 -5.43
C ASN A 356 -14.29 35.84 -4.48
N GLU A 357 -15.51 35.97 -5.00
CA GLU A 357 -16.75 35.79 -4.22
C GLU A 357 -16.83 34.39 -3.62
N LEU A 358 -16.59 33.34 -4.42
CA LEU A 358 -16.54 31.96 -3.91
C LEU A 358 -15.43 31.75 -2.88
N LYS A 359 -14.26 32.39 -3.03
CA LYS A 359 -13.18 32.32 -2.04
C LYS A 359 -13.59 32.97 -0.71
N GLN A 360 -14.33 34.07 -0.74
CA GLN A 360 -14.87 34.72 0.45
C GLN A 360 -15.92 33.83 1.14
N GLN A 361 -16.87 33.27 0.39
CA GLN A 361 -17.84 32.31 0.92
C GLN A 361 -17.16 31.06 1.50
N ARG A 362 -16.10 30.56 0.86
CA ARG A 362 -15.33 29.43 1.40
C ARG A 362 -14.64 29.79 2.72
N LYS A 363 -14.21 31.04 2.90
CA LYS A 363 -13.51 31.52 4.10
C LYS A 363 -14.44 31.63 5.31
N SER A 364 -15.73 31.87 5.11
CA SER A 364 -16.73 31.91 6.18
C SER A 364 -17.17 30.52 6.67
N LEU A 365 -16.82 29.45 5.95
CA LEU A 365 -17.17 28.09 6.33
C LEU A 365 -15.98 27.35 6.97
N PRO A 366 -16.20 26.56 8.04
CA PRO A 366 -15.17 25.68 8.55
C PRO A 366 -14.87 24.58 7.53
N LYS A 367 -13.58 24.29 7.33
CA LYS A 367 -13.11 23.23 6.43
C LYS A 367 -13.56 21.84 6.89
N HIS A 368 -13.57 21.62 8.20
CA HIS A 368 -14.00 20.37 8.83
C HIS A 368 -15.11 20.63 9.84
N ILE A 369 -16.05 19.70 9.93
CA ILE A 369 -17.16 19.68 10.88
C ILE A 369 -17.28 18.27 11.48
N SER A 370 -17.88 18.16 12.66
CA SER A 370 -18.14 16.86 13.28
C SER A 370 -19.27 16.12 12.56
N ILE A 371 -19.33 14.80 12.70
CA ILE A 371 -20.42 14.00 12.13
C ILE A 371 -21.78 14.41 12.69
N SER A 372 -21.85 14.82 13.97
CA SER A 372 -23.08 15.34 14.57
C SER A 372 -23.62 16.59 13.88
N GLN A 373 -22.76 17.38 13.24
CA GLN A 373 -23.14 18.61 12.52
C GLN A 373 -23.55 18.36 11.06
N LEU A 374 -23.44 17.13 10.55
CA LEU A 374 -23.87 16.80 9.19
C LEU A 374 -25.40 16.78 9.08
N SER A 375 -25.90 17.17 7.91
CA SER A 375 -27.30 16.95 7.55
C SER A 375 -27.63 15.45 7.52
N GLU A 376 -28.88 15.08 7.78
CA GLU A 376 -29.32 13.67 7.74
C GLU A 376 -29.05 12.99 6.39
N ASP A 377 -29.04 13.73 5.29
CA ASP A 377 -28.73 13.20 3.97
C ASP A 377 -27.24 12.97 3.71
N ASP A 378 -26.38 13.67 4.46
CA ASP A 378 -24.91 13.56 4.42
C ASP A 378 -24.35 12.63 5.50
N LYS A 379 -25.13 12.29 6.54
CA LYS A 379 -24.75 11.30 7.54
C LYS A 379 -24.55 9.91 6.90
N PHE A 380 -23.56 9.18 7.39
CA PHE A 380 -23.22 7.84 6.91
C PHE A 380 -22.63 7.00 8.03
N SER A 381 -22.81 5.69 7.90
CA SER A 381 -22.13 4.68 8.71
C SER A 381 -20.94 4.11 7.96
N GLN A 382 -19.95 3.62 8.70
CA GLN A 382 -18.83 2.88 8.10
C GLN A 382 -19.16 1.40 8.06
N LEU A 383 -18.49 0.65 7.17
CA LEU A 383 -18.58 -0.81 7.21
C LEU A 383 -17.92 -1.32 8.50
N ALA A 384 -18.49 -2.37 9.07
CA ALA A 384 -17.83 -3.17 10.10
C ALA A 384 -16.46 -3.64 9.57
N ILE A 385 -15.44 -3.56 10.42
CA ILE A 385 -14.05 -3.84 10.02
C ILE A 385 -13.57 -5.20 10.55
N GLU A 386 -14.27 -5.80 11.49
CA GLU A 386 -13.79 -6.91 12.29
C GLU A 386 -13.66 -8.18 11.45
N LYS A 387 -14.69 -8.57 10.68
CA LYS A 387 -14.57 -9.72 9.78
C LYS A 387 -13.58 -9.45 8.65
N LYS A 388 -13.50 -8.19 8.19
CA LYS A 388 -12.54 -7.78 7.17
C LYS A 388 -11.11 -7.97 7.67
N HIS A 389 -10.82 -7.50 8.87
CA HIS A 389 -9.54 -7.61 9.55
C HIS A 389 -9.17 -9.07 9.78
N PHE A 390 -10.08 -9.88 10.31
CA PHE A 390 -9.86 -11.32 10.47
C PHE A 390 -9.48 -12.01 9.15
N ILE A 391 -10.25 -11.78 8.08
CA ILE A 391 -9.99 -12.38 6.77
C ILE A 391 -8.71 -11.82 6.13
N ASP A 392 -8.42 -10.54 6.30
CA ASP A 392 -7.18 -9.94 5.78
C ASP A 392 -5.95 -10.49 6.50
N THR A 393 -6.02 -10.76 7.81
CA THR A 393 -4.95 -11.43 8.56
C THR A 393 -4.65 -12.81 7.97
N ILE A 394 -5.67 -13.60 7.66
CA ILE A 394 -5.49 -14.90 6.98
C ILE A 394 -4.83 -14.71 5.61
N LYS A 395 -5.25 -13.70 4.84
CA LYS A 395 -4.63 -13.40 3.54
C LYS A 395 -3.17 -12.95 3.70
N MET A 396 -2.84 -12.20 4.75
CA MET A 396 -1.47 -11.80 5.06
C MET A 396 -0.60 -13.01 5.39
N ILE A 397 -1.07 -13.92 6.24
CA ILE A 397 -0.38 -15.19 6.54
C ILE A 397 -0.11 -15.96 5.24
N ALA A 398 -1.16 -16.15 4.41
CA ALA A 398 -1.03 -16.89 3.17
C ALA A 398 -0.09 -16.21 2.16
N TYR A 399 -0.10 -14.87 2.07
CA TYR A 399 0.84 -14.12 1.24
C TYR A 399 2.28 -14.26 1.73
N ARG A 400 2.52 -14.19 3.04
CA ARG A 400 3.85 -14.36 3.64
C ARG A 400 4.37 -15.78 3.41
N ALA A 401 3.52 -16.80 3.60
CA ALA A 401 3.86 -18.19 3.33
C ALA A 401 4.22 -18.41 1.85
N GLU A 402 3.40 -17.93 0.92
CA GLU A 402 3.71 -18.00 -0.52
C GLU A 402 5.04 -17.28 -0.85
N THR A 403 5.30 -16.14 -0.21
CA THR A 403 6.55 -15.38 -0.40
C THR A 403 7.75 -16.18 0.10
N ALA A 404 7.65 -16.85 1.23
CA ALA A 404 8.71 -17.71 1.77
C ALA A 404 9.02 -18.86 0.81
N LEU A 405 8.00 -19.58 0.33
CA LEU A 405 8.16 -20.66 -0.64
C LEU A 405 8.79 -20.18 -1.96
N ALA A 406 8.37 -19.02 -2.46
CA ALA A 406 8.96 -18.43 -3.65
C ALA A 406 10.44 -18.07 -3.44
N ASN A 407 10.81 -17.58 -2.25
CA ASN A 407 12.19 -17.24 -1.93
C ASN A 407 13.10 -18.47 -1.78
N ILE A 408 12.57 -19.63 -1.36
CA ILE A 408 13.33 -20.89 -1.27
C ILE A 408 13.85 -21.30 -2.65
N ILE A 409 12.99 -21.24 -3.68
CA ILE A 409 13.34 -21.69 -5.03
C ILE A 409 14.05 -20.63 -5.88
N ARG A 410 13.87 -19.35 -5.57
CA ARG A 410 14.36 -18.23 -6.39
C ARG A 410 15.87 -18.28 -6.68
N PRO A 411 16.78 -18.68 -5.76
CA PRO A 411 18.21 -18.82 -6.05
C PRO A 411 18.53 -19.87 -7.14
N TYR A 412 17.67 -20.86 -7.30
CA TYR A 412 17.83 -21.97 -8.24
C TYR A 412 17.18 -21.70 -9.61
N MET A 413 16.58 -20.51 -9.79
CA MET A 413 15.85 -20.15 -11.01
C MET A 413 16.63 -19.19 -11.88
N ALA A 414 16.64 -19.46 -13.20
CA ALA A 414 17.13 -18.51 -14.19
C ALA A 414 16.26 -17.24 -14.24
N ARG A 415 14.93 -17.41 -14.24
CA ARG A 415 13.94 -16.32 -14.17
C ARG A 415 13.35 -16.20 -12.77
N LYS A 416 13.99 -15.37 -11.94
CA LYS A 416 13.67 -15.17 -10.51
C LYS A 416 12.28 -14.56 -10.26
N ASP A 417 11.74 -13.87 -11.25
CA ASP A 417 10.42 -13.23 -11.26
C ASP A 417 9.28 -14.25 -11.43
N GLU A 418 9.55 -15.43 -12.00
CA GLU A 418 8.55 -16.49 -12.21
C GLU A 418 8.30 -17.36 -10.96
N ALA A 419 9.10 -17.20 -9.90
CA ALA A 419 9.04 -18.04 -8.70
C ALA A 419 7.64 -18.15 -8.09
N ARG A 420 6.94 -17.01 -7.92
CA ARG A 420 5.56 -17.01 -7.42
C ARG A 420 4.58 -17.70 -8.36
N SER A 421 4.82 -17.62 -9.67
CA SER A 421 3.96 -18.29 -10.65
C SER A 421 4.05 -19.79 -10.51
N LEU A 422 5.26 -20.34 -10.33
CA LEU A 422 5.47 -21.75 -10.08
C LEU A 422 4.84 -22.21 -8.76
N VAL A 423 5.05 -21.46 -7.66
CA VAL A 423 4.43 -21.78 -6.36
C VAL A 423 2.89 -21.83 -6.47
N ARG A 424 2.28 -20.88 -7.19
CA ARG A 424 0.82 -20.94 -7.45
C ARG A 424 0.41 -22.13 -8.31
N GLN A 425 1.22 -22.54 -9.27
CA GLN A 425 0.95 -23.74 -10.05
C GLN A 425 0.93 -24.97 -9.14
N ILE A 426 1.92 -25.09 -8.24
CA ILE A 426 1.98 -26.15 -7.23
C ILE A 426 0.71 -26.16 -6.37
N PHE A 427 0.24 -25.01 -5.90
CA PHE A 427 -0.99 -24.92 -5.08
C PHE A 427 -2.28 -25.37 -5.80
N ASN A 428 -2.28 -25.41 -7.13
CA ASN A 428 -3.42 -25.89 -7.92
C ASN A 428 -3.20 -27.31 -8.47
N THR A 429 -2.10 -27.97 -8.10
CA THR A 429 -1.84 -29.35 -8.49
C THR A 429 -2.55 -30.27 -7.52
N GLU A 430 -3.16 -31.33 -8.04
CA GLU A 430 -3.72 -32.39 -7.20
C GLU A 430 -2.61 -33.07 -6.40
N ILE A 431 -2.97 -33.67 -5.27
CA ILE A 431 -2.03 -34.36 -4.39
C ILE A 431 -2.66 -35.66 -3.89
N ASN A 432 -1.81 -36.64 -3.55
CA ASN A 432 -2.23 -37.76 -2.72
C ASN A 432 -1.97 -37.43 -1.26
N LEU A 433 -2.95 -37.72 -0.39
CA LEU A 433 -2.77 -37.75 1.06
C LEU A 433 -2.71 -39.20 1.51
N VAL A 434 -1.55 -39.64 2.00
CA VAL A 434 -1.29 -41.03 2.41
C VAL A 434 -0.99 -41.04 3.92
N PRO A 435 -2.01 -41.28 4.77
CA PRO A 435 -1.81 -41.37 6.21
C PRO A 435 -1.19 -42.72 6.60
N ASP A 436 -0.15 -42.67 7.42
CA ASP A 436 0.48 -43.82 8.05
C ASP A 436 0.32 -43.68 9.57
N GLN A 437 -0.67 -44.39 10.11
CA GLN A 437 -0.96 -44.37 11.55
C GLN A 437 0.14 -45.00 12.39
N LYS A 438 0.87 -45.99 11.85
CA LYS A 438 1.89 -46.72 12.61
C LYS A 438 3.11 -45.83 12.85
N ASN A 439 3.53 -45.11 11.82
CA ASN A 439 4.69 -44.23 11.87
C ASN A 439 4.33 -42.79 12.24
N LYS A 440 3.04 -42.50 12.49
CA LYS A 440 2.52 -41.15 12.79
C LYS A 440 2.97 -40.14 11.73
N GLN A 441 2.79 -40.49 10.47
CA GLN A 441 3.21 -39.67 9.33
C GLN A 441 2.05 -39.48 8.36
N LEU A 442 1.83 -38.24 7.93
CA LEU A 442 0.92 -37.93 6.83
C LEU A 442 1.75 -37.53 5.62
N THR A 443 1.82 -38.43 4.64
CA THR A 443 2.60 -38.20 3.42
C THR A 443 1.76 -37.43 2.40
N VAL A 444 2.28 -36.31 1.93
CA VAL A 444 1.72 -35.46 0.88
C VAL A 444 2.51 -35.72 -0.40
N GLU A 445 1.90 -36.40 -1.37
CA GLU A 445 2.55 -36.69 -2.66
C GLU A 445 2.11 -35.70 -3.72
N LEU A 446 3.06 -34.93 -4.26
CA LEU A 446 2.84 -33.99 -5.36
C LEU A 446 2.99 -34.71 -6.69
N HIS A 447 1.98 -34.59 -7.55
CA HIS A 447 2.09 -35.05 -8.94
C HIS A 447 3.12 -34.22 -9.71
N ASN A 448 3.70 -34.84 -10.74
CA ASN A 448 4.65 -34.17 -11.62
C ASN A 448 4.02 -32.96 -12.30
N LEU A 449 4.78 -31.87 -12.35
CA LEU A 449 4.48 -30.65 -13.06
C LEU A 449 4.82 -30.81 -14.54
N ALA A 450 4.53 -29.76 -15.32
CA ALA A 450 4.71 -29.76 -16.77
C ALA A 450 6.16 -29.96 -17.25
N SER A 451 7.17 -29.81 -16.39
CA SER A 451 8.57 -29.98 -16.77
C SER A 451 9.41 -30.55 -15.65
N GLU A 452 10.47 -31.29 -16.01
CA GLU A 452 11.46 -31.80 -15.06
C GLU A 452 12.13 -30.68 -14.25
N TYR A 453 12.34 -29.52 -14.88
CA TYR A 453 12.84 -28.33 -14.19
C TYR A 453 11.90 -27.89 -13.07
N SER A 454 10.60 -27.81 -13.35
CA SER A 454 9.57 -27.49 -12.34
C SER A 454 9.52 -28.55 -11.24
N ASP A 455 9.61 -29.84 -11.58
CA ASP A 455 9.64 -30.93 -10.61
C ASP A 455 10.83 -30.83 -9.66
N ASN A 456 12.02 -30.51 -10.18
CA ASN A 456 13.22 -30.34 -9.36
C ASN A 456 13.08 -29.16 -8.39
N LEU A 457 12.47 -28.05 -8.81
CA LEU A 457 12.17 -26.93 -7.92
C LEU A 457 11.11 -27.29 -6.87
N ALA A 458 10.09 -28.07 -7.23
CA ALA A 458 9.09 -28.57 -6.29
C ALA A 458 9.73 -29.50 -5.23
N LYS A 459 10.68 -30.36 -5.61
CA LYS A 459 11.45 -31.19 -4.68
C LYS A 459 12.22 -30.36 -3.65
N ILE A 460 12.81 -29.23 -4.07
CA ILE A 460 13.50 -28.31 -3.14
C ILE A 460 12.50 -27.76 -2.10
N ILE A 461 11.28 -27.39 -2.53
CA ILE A 461 10.23 -26.97 -1.60
C ILE A 461 9.84 -28.09 -0.65
N CYS A 462 9.62 -29.31 -1.15
CA CYS A 462 9.27 -30.47 -0.33
C CYS A 462 10.32 -30.73 0.76
N ASN A 463 11.61 -30.70 0.40
CA ASN A 463 12.70 -30.90 1.35
C ASN A 463 12.71 -29.80 2.42
N ALA A 464 12.59 -28.54 2.02
CA ALA A 464 12.55 -27.41 2.96
C ALA A 464 11.33 -27.48 3.90
N LEU A 465 10.18 -27.96 3.42
CA LEU A 465 9.00 -28.19 4.27
C LEU A 465 9.21 -29.37 5.22
N ASN A 466 9.85 -30.45 4.79
CA ASN A 466 10.14 -31.61 5.63
C ASN A 466 11.07 -31.27 6.80
N GLU A 467 12.04 -30.38 6.58
CA GLU A 467 12.95 -29.88 7.63
C GLU A 467 12.22 -29.15 8.76
N THR A 468 11.00 -28.66 8.53
CA THR A 468 10.22 -27.97 9.57
C THR A 468 9.58 -28.93 10.57
N GLU A 469 9.54 -30.23 10.27
CA GLU A 469 8.92 -31.28 11.08
C GLU A 469 7.49 -30.97 11.58
N VAL A 470 6.71 -30.24 10.79
CA VAL A 470 5.39 -29.76 11.19
C VAL A 470 4.41 -30.92 11.39
N THR A 471 3.75 -30.94 12.55
CA THR A 471 2.63 -31.84 12.84
C THR A 471 1.35 -31.30 12.21
N PHE A 472 0.59 -32.17 11.54
CA PHE A 472 -0.71 -31.80 10.97
C PHE A 472 -1.69 -31.40 12.08
N PRO A 473 -2.32 -30.20 12.00
CA PRO A 473 -3.15 -29.68 13.09
C PRO A 473 -4.26 -30.65 13.52
N GLY A 474 -4.43 -30.81 14.84
CA GLY A 474 -5.45 -31.70 15.43
C GLY A 474 -5.09 -33.19 15.41
N THR A 475 -3.86 -33.55 15.04
CA THR A 475 -3.37 -34.94 15.02
C THR A 475 -1.96 -35.03 15.63
N ASP A 476 -1.44 -36.25 15.77
CA ASP A 476 -0.03 -36.50 16.11
C ASP A 476 0.81 -36.90 14.89
N MET A 477 0.28 -36.71 13.67
CA MET A 477 0.96 -37.08 12.43
C MET A 477 1.89 -35.97 11.93
N LYS A 478 3.18 -36.29 11.75
CA LYS A 478 4.13 -35.39 11.09
C LYS A 478 3.88 -35.34 9.57
N LEU A 479 3.88 -34.14 9.00
CA LEU A 479 3.75 -33.95 7.55
C LEU A 479 5.06 -34.32 6.85
N PHE A 480 4.95 -35.07 5.76
CA PHE A 480 6.08 -35.41 4.90
C PHE A 480 5.72 -35.23 3.43
N TYR A 481 6.40 -34.33 2.74
CA TYR A 481 6.17 -33.96 1.35
C TYR A 481 7.15 -34.68 0.43
N LYS A 482 6.65 -35.25 -0.67
CA LYS A 482 7.48 -35.84 -1.74
C LYS A 482 6.80 -35.74 -3.10
N MET A 483 7.53 -36.01 -4.18
CA MET A 483 6.92 -36.19 -5.50
C MET A 483 6.39 -37.62 -5.64
N VAL A 484 5.33 -37.83 -6.43
CA VAL A 484 4.77 -39.17 -6.72
C VAL A 484 5.75 -40.04 -7.51
N SER A 485 6.54 -39.45 -8.42
CA SER A 485 7.56 -40.17 -9.20
C SER A 485 8.89 -39.40 -9.25
N GLU A 486 10.00 -40.14 -9.31
CA GLU A 486 11.34 -39.52 -9.38
C GLU A 486 11.65 -38.91 -10.74
N LYS A 487 11.05 -39.42 -11.83
CA LYS A 487 11.27 -38.99 -13.21
C LYS A 487 9.95 -38.77 -13.93
N ASN A 488 9.80 -37.58 -14.52
CA ASN A 488 8.80 -37.33 -15.55
C ASN A 488 9.23 -38.12 -16.81
N PRO A 489 8.49 -39.15 -17.26
CA PRO A 489 8.88 -39.89 -18.46
C PRO A 489 8.85 -38.91 -19.64
N ARG A 490 10.01 -38.60 -20.20
CA ARG A 490 10.23 -37.59 -21.28
C ARG A 490 9.53 -37.91 -22.61
N SER A 491 8.58 -38.83 -22.65
CA SER A 491 8.01 -39.37 -23.88
C SER A 491 6.72 -40.12 -23.56
N GLN A 492 5.60 -39.41 -23.46
CA GLN A 492 4.38 -39.95 -24.03
C GLN A 492 4.27 -39.32 -25.41
N GLU A 493 4.69 -40.08 -26.42
CA GLU A 493 4.27 -39.82 -27.81
C GLU A 493 2.74 -39.84 -27.80
N VAL A 494 2.14 -38.73 -28.23
CA VAL A 494 0.69 -38.62 -28.48
C VAL A 494 0.36 -39.37 -29.75
#